data_AF-A0A4V1NYQ4-F1
#
_entry.id   AF-A0A4V1NYQ4-F1
#
_cell.length_a   1.000
_cell.length_b   1.000
_cell.length_c   1.000
_cell.angle_alpha   90.00
_cell.angle_beta   90.00
_cell.angle_gamma   90.00
#
_symmetry.space_group_name_H-M   'P 1'
#
loop_
_entity.id
_entity.type
_entity.pdbx_description
1 polymer ?
#
loop_
_entity_poly.entity_id
_entity_poly.type
_entity_poly.pdbx_seq_one_letter_code
_entity_poly.pdbx_strand_id
1 'polypeptide(L)' 'MNRLWSYVGGLVAGLAISSTTFTGTFLSDLNPFFEVVSIVAILVFSGALVWEGIKGLMNN' A
#
# COMPACT_ATOMS: atom_id res chain seq x y z
N MET A 1 5.40 -12.89 -12.44
CA MET A 1 5.23 -11.47 -12.02
C MET A 1 6.47 -11.09 -11.23
N ASN A 2 7.13 -9.98 -11.56
CA ASN A 2 8.36 -9.55 -10.89
C ASN A 2 8.02 -8.98 -9.49
N ARG A 3 8.77 -9.37 -8.43
CA ARG A 3 8.52 -8.97 -7.03
C ARG A 3 8.40 -7.45 -6.83
N LEU A 4 9.24 -6.67 -7.50
CA LEU A 4 9.18 -5.20 -7.47
C LEU A 4 7.81 -4.65 -7.91
N TRP A 5 7.23 -5.21 -8.98
CA TRP A 5 5.93 -4.77 -9.48
C TRP A 5 4.79 -5.11 -8.52
N SER A 6 4.90 -6.21 -7.76
CA SER A 6 3.95 -6.51 -6.70
C SER A 6 4.03 -5.51 -5.55
N TYR A 7 5.24 -5.06 -5.17
CA TYR A 7 5.39 -4.05 -4.13
C TYR A 7 4.87 -2.69 -4.57
N VAL A 8 5.22 -2.25 -5.79
CA VAL A 8 4.70 -1.01 -6.37
C VAL A 8 3.19 -1.07 -6.52
N GLY A 9 2.64 -2.17 -7.03
CA GLY A 9 1.19 -2.36 -7.18
C GLY A 9 0.44 -2.30 -5.85
N GLY A 10 0.99 -2.93 -4.80
CA GLY A 10 0.43 -2.86 -3.46
C GLY A 10 0.45 -1.45 -2.86
N LEU A 11 1.51 -0.68 -3.12
CA LEU A 11 1.64 0.71 -2.69
C LEU A 11 0.62 1.62 -3.41
N VAL A 12 0.48 1.44 -4.73
CA VAL A 12 -0.52 2.15 -5.54
C VAL A 12 -1.94 1.80 -5.09
N ALA A 13 -2.21 0.54 -4.76
CA ALA A 13 -3.51 0.12 -4.25
C ALA A 13 -3.83 0.78 -2.89
N GLY A 14 -2.86 0.83 -1.97
CA GLY A 14 -3.00 1.54 -0.70
C GLY A 14 -3.33 3.02 -0.89
N LEU A 15 -2.57 3.71 -1.76
CA LEU A 15 -2.82 5.12 -2.10
C LEU A 15 -4.19 5.34 -2.75
N ALA A 16 -4.61 4.45 -3.65
CA ALA A 16 -5.92 4.53 -4.31
C ALA A 16 -7.06 4.40 -3.29
N ILE A 17 -6.96 3.44 -2.36
CA ILE A 17 -7.93 3.29 -1.26
C ILE A 17 -7.93 4.55 -0.39
N SER A 18 -6.77 5.09 -0.04
CA SER A 18 -6.65 6.34 0.73
C SER A 18 -7.36 7.53 0.10
N SER A 19 -7.33 7.61 -1.23
CA SER A 19 -7.93 8.70 -2.01
C SER A 19 -9.41 8.50 -2.30
N THR A 20 -9.96 7.32 -1.99
CA THR A 20 -11.35 6.98 -2.28
C THR A 20 -12.24 7.40 -1.11
N THR A 21 -13.28 8.17 -1.40
CA THR A 21 -14.33 8.51 -0.42
C THR A 21 -15.52 7.58 -0.59
N PHE A 22 -15.91 6.89 0.48
CA PHE A 22 -17.06 5.99 0.52
C PHE A 22 -18.35 6.66 1.04
N THR A 23 -18.34 7.96 1.30
CA THR A 23 -19.49 8.74 1.79
C THR A 23 -20.69 8.62 0.84
N GLY A 24 -21.85 8.26 1.38
CA GLY A 24 -23.08 8.09 0.60
C GLY A 24 -23.17 6.78 -0.19
N THR A 25 -22.22 5.86 -0.01
CA THR A 25 -22.24 4.51 -0.58
C THR A 25 -22.61 3.47 0.48
N PHE A 26 -23.01 2.26 0.05
CA PHE A 26 -23.23 1.11 0.96
C PHE A 26 -22.00 0.78 1.82
N LEU A 27 -20.79 1.19 1.41
CA LEU A 27 -19.54 0.93 2.11
C LEU A 27 -19.16 2.04 3.12
N SER A 28 -20.01 3.05 3.33
CA SER A 28 -19.72 4.18 4.23
C SER A 28 -19.38 3.76 5.66
N ASP A 29 -20.00 2.69 6.16
CA ASP A 29 -19.80 2.22 7.52
C ASP A 29 -18.46 1.48 7.69
N LEU A 30 -17.88 1.01 6.58
CA LEU A 30 -16.57 0.37 6.52
C LEU A 30 -15.44 1.36 6.25
N ASN A 31 -15.74 2.66 6.12
CA ASN A 31 -14.73 3.70 5.90
C ASN A 31 -13.55 3.65 6.90
N PRO A 32 -13.74 3.49 8.23
CA PRO A 32 -12.61 3.36 9.16
C PRO A 32 -11.76 2.10 8.91
N PHE A 33 -12.37 1.02 8.40
CA PHE A 33 -11.62 -0.18 8.03
C PHE A 33 -10.74 0.08 6.79
N PHE A 34 -11.28 0.72 5.75
CA PHE A 34 -10.51 1.05 4.54
C PHE A 34 -9.36 2.04 4.83
N GLU A 35 -9.56 2.97 5.76
CA GLU A 35 -8.50 3.88 6.22
C GLU A 35 -7.33 3.13 6.88
N VAL A 36 -7.62 2.19 7.79
CA VAL A 36 -6.59 1.36 8.43
C VAL A 36 -5.88 0.49 7.41
N VAL A 37 -6.63 -0.16 6.51
CA VAL A 37 -6.04 -1.03 5.46
C VAL A 37 -5.14 -0.23 4.53
N SER A 38 -5.57 0.97 4.12
CA SER A 38 -4.77 1.89 3.30
C SER A 38 -3.41 2.19 3.95
N ILE A 39 -3.43 2.63 5.21
CA ILE A 39 -2.22 2.99 5.96
C ILE A 39 -1.28 1.79 6.08
N VAL A 40 -1.82 0.62 6.44
CA VAL A 40 -1.05 -0.62 6.58
C VAL A 40 -0.43 -1.03 5.24
N ALA A 41 -1.21 -0.99 4.15
CA ALA A 41 -0.71 -1.32 2.82
C ALA A 41 0.45 -0.40 2.41
N ILE A 42 0.29 0.91 2.57
CA ILE A 42 1.33 1.89 2.24
C ILE A 42 2.60 1.61 3.06
N LEU A 43 2.48 1.38 4.37
CA LEU A 43 3.62 1.13 5.25
C LEU A 43 4.36 -0.17 4.89
N VAL A 44 3.63 -1.26 4.71
CA VAL A 44 4.24 -2.58 4.43
C VAL A 44 4.93 -2.57 3.08
N PHE A 45 4.29 -2.04 2.04
CA PHE A 45 4.85 -2.04 0.70
C PHE A 45 5.97 -1.01 0.52
N SER A 46 5.91 0.16 1.17
CA SER A 46 7.02 1.11 1.15
C SER A 46 8.22 0.58 1.94
N GLY A 47 7.99 -0.02 3.11
CA GLY A 47 9.02 -0.68 3.90
C GLY A 47 9.70 -1.82 3.13
N ALA A 48 8.94 -2.62 2.39
CA ALA A 48 9.47 -3.67 1.53
C ALA A 48 10.37 -3.11 0.42
N LEU A 49 9.97 -2.03 -0.25
CA LEU A 49 10.79 -1.38 -1.27
C LEU A 49 12.09 -0.81 -0.70
N VAL A 50 12.02 -0.15 0.46
CA VAL A 50 13.21 0.36 1.16
C VAL A 50 14.15 -0.77 1.52
N TRP A 51 13.62 -1.89 2.04
CA TRP A 51 14.41 -3.07 2.39
C TRP A 51 15.09 -3.71 1.17
N GLU A 52 14.38 -3.86 0.05
CA GLU A 52 15.00 -4.35 -1.19
C GLU A 52 16.07 -3.37 -1.71
N GLY A 53 15.85 -2.06 -1.59
CA GLY A 53 16.83 -1.04 -1.93
C GLY A 53 18.11 -1.16 -1.11
N ILE A 54 17.97 -1.27 0.22
CA ILE A 54 19.12 -1.43 1.15
C ILE A 54 19.87 -2.73 0.87
N LYS A 55 19.17 -3.86 0.71
CA LYS A 55 19.81 -5.13 0.36
C LYS A 55 20.55 -5.05 -0.97
N GLY A 56 19.99 -4.36 -1.96
CA GLY A 56 20.64 -4.12 -3.24
C GLY A 56 21.94 -3.32 -3.12
N LEU A 57 22.01 -2.39 -2.17
CA LEU A 57 23.21 -1.60 -1.88
C LEU A 57 24.26 -2.38 -1.07
N MET A 58 23.82 -3.25 -0.15
CA MET A 58 24.73 -4.04 0.69
C MET A 58 25.31 -5.27 -0.01
N ASN A 59 24.63 -5.79 -1.04
CA ASN A 59 25.03 -6.98 -1.78
C ASN A 59 25.80 -6.64 -3.08
N ASN A 60 26.37 -5.43 -3.12
CA ASN A 60 27.18 -4.86 -4.19
C ASN A 60 28.48 -4.32 -3.57
#